data_AF-A0A0S8FRR3-F1
#
_entry.id   AF-A0A0S8FRR3-F1
#
_cell.length_a   1.000
_cell.length_b   1.000
_cell.length_c   1.000
_cell.angle_alpha   90.00
_cell.angle_beta   90.00
_cell.angle_gamma   90.00
#
_symmetry.space_group_name_H-M   'P 1'
#
loop_
_entity.id
_entity.type
_entity.pdbx_description
1 polymer ?
#
loop_
_entity_poly.entity_id
_entity_poly.type
_entity_poly.pdbx_seq_one_letter_code
_entity_poly.pdbx_strand_id
1 'polypeptide(L)'
;MIKKTEAEKLVKMNGRVRGTVFETDAEYIRNKCGDEGLVKVKARLQELGYPISYENVKSMEWLPLGMRALSLLVIKDIFNWTDEDIKEMGDAAPKYSFIVKLLMKFFVSPRVAFTHAPEYWIKHYDTGHLDAEQLDEENRHAVIHLHDFKVHPLYCRYLEGYFQRLFKFMYPRSRVEIQESSCMCKEDAYHEFLVTWEP
;
A
#
# COMPACT_ATOMS: atom_id res chain seq x y z
N MET A 1 11.02 -17.39 -4.74
CA MET A 1 11.52 -16.84 -6.02
C MET A 1 10.46 -16.84 -7.10
N ILE A 2 10.02 -15.64 -7.51
CA ILE A 2 8.98 -15.43 -8.52
C ILE A 2 9.52 -15.84 -9.89
N LYS A 3 8.69 -16.57 -10.66
CA LYS A 3 9.01 -16.98 -12.02
C LYS A 3 8.49 -15.95 -13.03
N LYS A 4 9.09 -15.93 -14.23
CA LYS A 4 8.67 -15.04 -15.31
C LYS A 4 7.20 -15.19 -15.70
N THR A 5 6.68 -16.42 -15.72
CA THR A 5 5.27 -16.71 -16.01
C THR A 5 4.31 -16.16 -14.96
N GLU A 6 4.76 -16.03 -13.71
CA GLU A 6 3.98 -15.42 -12.63
C GLU A 6 4.02 -13.89 -12.73
N ALA A 7 5.20 -13.32 -13.03
CA ALA A 7 5.34 -11.89 -13.33
C ALA A 7 4.45 -11.47 -14.51
N GLU A 8 4.44 -12.25 -15.60
CA GLU A 8 3.58 -12.04 -16.77
C GLU A 8 2.09 -12.01 -16.44
N LYS A 9 1.63 -12.82 -15.48
CA LYS A 9 0.23 -12.80 -15.01
C LYS A 9 -0.07 -11.53 -14.25
N LEU A 10 0.81 -11.12 -13.34
CA LEU A 10 0.63 -9.93 -12.51
C LEU A 10 0.58 -8.67 -13.36
N VAL A 11 1.52 -8.46 -14.29
CA VAL A 11 1.57 -7.22 -15.07
C VAL A 11 0.39 -7.03 -16.03
N LYS A 12 -0.34 -8.11 -16.35
CA LYS A 12 -1.54 -8.08 -17.20
C LYS A 12 -2.81 -7.71 -16.43
N MET A 13 -2.71 -7.54 -15.12
CA MET A 13 -3.85 -7.13 -14.30
C MET A 13 -4.32 -5.74 -14.71
N ASN A 14 -5.64 -5.57 -14.72
CA ASN A 14 -6.26 -4.28 -15.01
C ASN A 14 -6.02 -3.29 -13.86
N GLY A 15 -6.14 -2.01 -14.21
CA GLY A 15 -5.96 -0.91 -13.28
C GLY A 15 -4.54 -0.34 -13.29
N ARG A 16 -4.45 0.84 -12.71
CA ARG A 16 -3.26 1.69 -12.65
C ARG A 16 -3.13 2.26 -11.25
N VAL A 17 -1.90 2.60 -10.93
CA VAL A 17 -1.49 3.20 -9.68
C VAL A 17 -0.55 4.37 -9.96
N ARG A 18 -0.56 5.37 -9.07
CA ARG A 18 0.35 6.52 -9.20
C ARG A 18 1.80 6.13 -8.96
N GLY A 19 2.72 6.74 -9.70
CA GLY A 19 4.16 6.55 -9.56
C GLY A 19 4.69 6.70 -8.14
N THR A 20 4.03 7.50 -7.30
CA THR A 20 4.42 7.70 -5.91
C THR A 20 4.54 6.40 -5.11
N VAL A 21 3.79 5.33 -5.44
CA VAL A 21 3.92 4.06 -4.74
C VAL A 21 5.31 3.42 -4.92
N PHE A 22 5.93 3.59 -6.08
CA PHE A 22 7.28 3.10 -6.35
C PHE A 22 8.34 4.00 -5.73
N GLU A 23 8.10 5.32 -5.68
CA GLU A 23 8.98 6.25 -4.97
C GLU A 23 9.07 5.89 -3.48
N THR A 24 7.92 5.60 -2.85
CA THR A 24 7.91 5.20 -1.43
C THR A 24 8.59 3.86 -1.19
N ASP A 25 8.52 2.93 -2.16
CA ASP A 25 9.25 1.67 -2.08
C ASP A 25 10.76 1.90 -2.11
N ALA A 26 11.22 2.68 -3.10
CA ALA A 26 12.63 2.98 -3.28
C ALA A 26 13.20 3.67 -2.05
N GLU A 27 12.46 4.64 -1.49
CA GLU A 27 12.88 5.36 -0.30
C GLU A 27 12.95 4.44 0.93
N TYR A 28 11.98 3.54 1.11
CA TYR A 28 12.05 2.57 2.20
C TYR A 28 13.25 1.63 2.04
N ILE A 29 13.48 1.10 0.84
CA ILE A 29 14.62 0.20 0.55
C ILE A 29 15.95 0.92 0.78
N ARG A 30 16.11 2.16 0.31
CA ARG A 30 17.34 2.93 0.54
C ARG A 30 17.60 3.13 2.03
N ASN A 31 16.57 3.48 2.79
CA ASN A 31 16.70 3.71 4.23
C ASN A 31 16.98 2.41 5.02
N LYS A 32 16.38 1.27 4.63
CA LYS A 32 16.52 -0.01 5.37
C LYS A 32 17.69 -0.87 4.87
N CYS A 33 18.04 -0.80 3.60
CA CYS A 33 18.97 -1.72 2.92
C CYS A 33 20.09 -1.00 2.12
N GLY A 34 20.09 0.32 2.05
CA GLY A 34 21.03 1.11 1.25
C GLY A 34 20.75 1.06 -0.26
N ASP A 35 21.49 1.87 -1.02
CA ASP A 35 21.36 1.94 -2.48
C ASP A 35 21.64 0.61 -3.17
N GLU A 36 22.56 -0.21 -2.62
CA GLU A 36 22.82 -1.56 -3.11
C GLU A 36 21.58 -2.46 -3.05
N GLY A 37 20.72 -2.28 -2.05
CA GLY A 37 19.45 -2.97 -1.95
C GLY A 37 18.55 -2.66 -3.14
N LEU A 38 18.42 -1.38 -3.50
CA LEU A 38 17.61 -0.96 -4.63
C LEU A 38 18.17 -1.49 -5.97
N VAL A 39 19.49 -1.54 -6.11
CA VAL A 39 20.16 -2.13 -7.30
C VAL A 39 19.78 -3.60 -7.46
N LYS A 40 19.75 -4.39 -6.38
CA LYS A 40 19.36 -5.81 -6.42
C LYS A 40 17.91 -6.00 -6.89
N VAL A 41 17.00 -5.17 -6.38
CA VAL A 41 15.58 -5.18 -6.78
C VAL A 41 15.42 -4.83 -8.27
N LYS A 42 16.11 -3.78 -8.74
CA LYS A 42 16.11 -3.37 -10.15
C LYS A 42 16.65 -4.45 -11.08
N ALA A 43 17.77 -5.07 -10.71
CA ALA A 43 18.36 -6.17 -11.47
C ALA A 43 17.39 -7.34 -11.60
N ARG A 44 16.71 -7.70 -10.50
CA ARG A 44 15.75 -8.80 -10.52
C ARG A 44 14.52 -8.50 -11.38
N LEU A 45 13.99 -7.28 -11.32
CA LEU A 45 12.89 -6.85 -12.20
C LEU A 45 13.30 -6.84 -13.68
N GLN A 46 14.53 -6.45 -13.98
CA GLN A 46 15.11 -6.52 -15.33
C GLN A 46 15.20 -7.97 -15.85
N GLU A 47 15.67 -8.91 -15.03
CA GLU A 47 15.72 -10.34 -15.37
C GLU A 47 14.34 -10.92 -15.69
N LEU A 48 13.31 -10.46 -14.98
CA LEU A 48 11.92 -10.86 -15.21
C LEU A 48 11.31 -10.20 -16.46
N GLY A 49 12.00 -9.23 -17.07
CA GLY A 49 11.54 -8.50 -18.26
C GLY A 49 10.66 -7.29 -17.96
N TYR A 50 10.62 -6.84 -16.70
CA TYR A 50 9.74 -5.77 -16.22
C TYR A 50 10.51 -4.72 -15.41
N PRO A 51 11.52 -4.04 -16.00
CA PRO A 51 12.32 -3.07 -15.27
C PRO A 51 11.49 -1.89 -14.77
N ILE A 52 11.81 -1.42 -13.56
CA ILE A 52 11.27 -0.19 -12.97
C ILE A 52 12.41 0.79 -12.77
N SER A 53 12.28 1.97 -13.35
CA SER A 53 13.24 3.05 -13.19
C SER A 53 12.87 3.92 -11.97
N TYR A 54 13.03 3.38 -10.76
CA TYR A 54 12.63 4.04 -9.51
C TYR A 54 13.10 5.49 -9.35
N GLU A 55 14.23 5.87 -9.96
CA GLU A 55 14.78 7.24 -9.90
C GLU A 55 14.09 8.23 -10.85
N ASN A 56 13.41 7.72 -11.88
CA ASN A 56 12.78 8.53 -12.93
C ASN A 56 11.25 8.41 -12.93
N VAL A 57 10.69 7.59 -12.04
CA VAL A 57 9.25 7.50 -11.85
C VAL A 57 8.74 8.86 -11.40
N LYS A 58 7.73 9.40 -12.09
CA LYS A 58 7.08 10.65 -11.71
C LYS A 58 5.96 10.34 -10.74
N SER A 59 5.93 11.01 -9.58
CA SER A 59 4.94 10.75 -8.52
C SER A 59 3.49 10.68 -9.02
N MET A 60 3.14 11.53 -9.99
CA MET A 60 1.79 11.68 -10.53
C MET A 60 1.53 10.88 -11.81
N GLU A 61 2.49 10.16 -12.38
CA GLU A 61 2.21 9.35 -13.58
C GLU A 61 1.39 8.10 -13.23
N TRP A 62 0.59 7.62 -14.17
CA TRP A 62 -0.14 6.36 -14.01
C TRP A 62 0.69 5.20 -14.55
N LEU A 63 0.92 4.18 -13.72
CA LEU A 63 1.65 2.96 -14.05
C LEU A 63 0.75 1.73 -13.85
N PRO A 64 0.98 0.61 -14.55
CA PRO A 64 0.15 -0.59 -14.38
C PRO A 64 0.16 -1.11 -12.94
N LEU A 65 -1.03 -1.40 -12.39
CA LEU A 65 -1.17 -1.91 -11.02
C LEU A 65 -0.45 -3.25 -10.81
N GLY A 66 -0.42 -4.09 -11.85
CA GLY A 66 0.34 -5.34 -11.83
C GLY A 66 1.83 -5.17 -11.52
N MET A 67 2.45 -4.08 -12.00
CA MET A 67 3.85 -3.77 -11.70
C MET A 67 4.08 -3.49 -10.22
N ARG A 68 3.08 -2.94 -9.53
CA ARG A 68 3.12 -2.66 -8.11
C ARG A 68 3.10 -3.96 -7.28
N ALA A 69 2.26 -4.91 -7.64
CA ALA A 69 2.26 -6.24 -7.01
C ALA A 69 3.59 -6.98 -7.24
N LEU A 70 4.09 -6.95 -8.47
CA LEU A 70 5.37 -7.54 -8.84
C LEU A 70 6.55 -6.92 -8.06
N SER A 71 6.59 -5.59 -7.96
CA SER A 71 7.59 -4.85 -7.17
C SER A 71 7.66 -5.38 -5.74
N LEU A 72 6.53 -5.42 -5.02
CA LEU A 72 6.49 -5.90 -3.63
C LEU A 72 6.93 -7.36 -3.49
N LEU A 73 6.50 -8.22 -4.41
CA LEU A 73 6.88 -9.62 -4.39
C LEU A 73 8.40 -9.79 -4.61
N VAL A 74 8.99 -9.06 -5.56
CA VAL A 74 10.43 -9.09 -5.81
C VAL A 74 11.21 -8.55 -4.61
N ILE A 75 10.77 -7.44 -4.03
CA ILE A 75 11.37 -6.86 -2.81
C ILE A 75 11.38 -7.90 -1.69
N LYS A 76 10.22 -8.53 -1.44
CA LYS A 76 10.08 -9.57 -0.43
C LYS A 76 11.07 -10.72 -0.63
N ASP A 77 11.15 -11.23 -1.86
CA ASP A 77 11.99 -12.37 -2.23
C ASP A 77 13.49 -12.04 -2.11
N ILE A 78 13.92 -10.87 -2.59
CA ILE A 78 15.34 -10.45 -2.59
C ILE A 78 15.88 -10.28 -1.18
N PHE A 79 15.07 -9.77 -0.25
CA PHE A 79 15.51 -9.53 1.12
C PHE A 79 15.08 -10.63 2.09
N ASN A 80 14.48 -11.71 1.59
CA ASN A 80 13.89 -12.79 2.41
C ASN A 80 12.99 -12.25 3.52
N TRP A 81 12.19 -11.24 3.18
CA TRP A 81 11.30 -10.55 4.10
C TRP A 81 10.04 -11.39 4.38
N THR A 82 9.54 -11.25 5.59
CA THR A 82 8.27 -11.83 6.02
C THR A 82 7.09 -10.97 5.57
N ASP A 83 5.87 -11.46 5.76
CA ASP A 83 4.67 -10.65 5.56
C ASP A 83 4.59 -9.46 6.52
N GLU A 84 5.22 -9.57 7.70
CA GLU A 84 5.29 -8.50 8.68
C GLU A 84 6.26 -7.39 8.25
N ASP A 85 7.38 -7.73 7.62
CA ASP A 85 8.28 -6.74 7.01
C ASP A 85 7.57 -5.96 5.89
N ILE A 86 6.67 -6.59 5.14
CA ILE A 86 5.88 -5.93 4.10
C ILE A 86 4.79 -5.04 4.71
N LYS A 87 4.21 -5.44 5.84
CA LYS A 87 3.34 -4.55 6.64
C LYS A 87 4.12 -3.35 7.17
N GLU A 88 5.32 -3.54 7.70
CA GLU A 88 6.20 -2.45 8.16
C GLU A 88 6.53 -1.47 7.02
N MET A 89 6.83 -2.00 5.83
CA MET A 89 7.04 -1.20 4.63
C MET A 89 5.78 -0.38 4.26
N GLY A 90 4.60 -0.97 4.37
CA GLY A 90 3.32 -0.29 4.24
C GLY A 90 3.16 0.87 5.23
N ASP A 91 3.47 0.64 6.50
CA ASP A 91 3.41 1.65 7.57
C ASP A 91 4.42 2.78 7.38
N ALA A 92 5.55 2.53 6.71
CA ALA A 92 6.52 3.57 6.41
C ALA A 92 6.12 4.45 5.22
N ALA A 93 5.46 3.89 4.21
CA ALA A 93 5.24 4.54 2.93
C ALA A 93 4.53 5.91 3.00
N PRO A 94 3.49 6.12 3.83
CA PRO A 94 2.85 7.43 3.91
C PRO A 94 3.78 8.57 4.36
N LYS A 95 4.85 8.27 5.10
CA LYS A 95 5.84 9.27 5.53
C LYS A 95 6.66 9.83 4.37
N TYR A 96 6.84 9.04 3.32
CA TYR A 96 7.62 9.41 2.15
C TYR A 96 6.75 10.01 1.06
N SER A 97 5.48 9.59 0.96
CA SER A 97 4.56 10.01 -0.10
C SER A 97 4.31 11.52 -0.15
N PHE A 98 4.57 12.10 -1.32
CA PHE A 98 4.25 13.50 -1.60
C PHE A 98 2.73 13.75 -1.58
N ILE A 99 1.94 12.83 -2.14
CA ILE A 99 0.47 12.96 -2.20
C ILE A 99 -0.12 12.93 -0.79
N VAL A 100 0.35 12.04 0.10
CA VAL A 100 -0.06 12.04 1.53
C VAL A 100 0.25 13.39 2.17
N LYS A 101 1.48 13.89 2.05
CA LYS A 101 1.91 15.16 2.66
C LYS A 101 1.07 16.34 2.19
N LEU A 102 0.63 16.34 0.94
CA LEU A 102 -0.26 17.36 0.39
C LEU A 102 -1.67 17.24 0.99
N LEU A 103 -2.22 16.03 1.05
CA LEU A 103 -3.60 15.78 1.46
C LEU A 103 -3.81 15.88 2.98
N MET A 104 -2.81 15.55 3.79
CA MET A 104 -2.88 15.68 5.24
C MET A 104 -3.21 17.10 5.73
N LYS A 105 -2.91 18.14 4.94
CA LYS A 105 -3.23 19.53 5.30
C LYS A 105 -4.73 19.81 5.34
N PHE A 106 -5.55 18.98 4.68
CA PHE A 106 -7.01 19.13 4.64
C PHE A 106 -7.71 18.29 5.72
N PHE A 107 -6.97 17.46 6.45
CA PHE A 107 -7.49 16.60 7.51
C PHE A 107 -7.60 17.36 8.83
N VAL A 108 -8.66 18.15 8.96
CA VAL A 108 -8.93 18.98 10.15
C VAL A 108 -9.38 18.18 11.37
N SER A 109 -9.88 16.95 11.18
CA SER A 109 -10.25 16.01 12.25
C SER A 109 -10.20 14.56 11.74
N PRO A 110 -10.09 13.56 12.65
CA PRO A 110 -10.15 12.14 12.27
C PRO A 110 -11.42 11.78 11.48
N ARG A 111 -12.57 12.29 11.91
CA ARG A 111 -13.86 12.07 11.23
C ARG A 111 -13.86 12.61 9.80
N VAL A 112 -13.34 13.82 9.59
CA VAL A 112 -13.25 14.41 8.24
C VAL A 112 -12.28 13.60 7.38
N ALA A 113 -11.11 13.23 7.92
CA ALA A 113 -10.14 12.42 7.19
C ALA A 113 -10.69 11.06 6.78
N PHE A 114 -11.37 10.37 7.70
CA PHE A 114 -12.01 9.08 7.46
C PHE A 114 -13.10 9.18 6.37
N THR A 115 -13.96 10.19 6.44
CA THR A 115 -15.04 10.39 5.45
C THR A 115 -14.51 10.67 4.04
N HIS A 116 -13.31 11.27 3.91
CA HIS A 116 -12.68 11.54 2.61
C HIS A 116 -11.72 10.42 2.14
N ALA A 117 -11.62 9.31 2.87
CA ALA A 117 -10.80 8.17 2.46
C ALA A 117 -11.15 7.62 1.05
N PRO A 118 -12.43 7.56 0.62
CA PRO A 118 -12.78 7.15 -0.75
C PRO A 118 -12.19 8.09 -1.82
N GLU A 119 -12.29 9.40 -1.59
CA GLU A 119 -11.72 10.41 -2.50
C GLU A 119 -10.19 10.37 -2.54
N TYR A 120 -9.58 10.03 -1.40
CA TYR A 120 -8.15 9.85 -1.27
C TYR A 120 -7.66 8.63 -2.08
N TRP A 121 -8.41 7.52 -2.04
CA TRP A 121 -8.09 6.29 -2.77
C TRP A 121 -7.96 6.53 -4.27
N ILE A 122 -8.93 7.22 -4.88
CA ILE A 122 -8.95 7.51 -6.32
C ILE A 122 -7.82 8.45 -6.79
N LYS A 123 -7.12 9.12 -5.85
CA LYS A 123 -5.91 9.89 -6.19
C LYS A 123 -4.71 8.97 -6.44
N HIS A 124 -4.69 7.78 -5.84
CA HIS A 124 -3.59 6.81 -5.89
C HIS A 124 -3.85 5.66 -6.85
N TYR A 125 -5.10 5.22 -6.97
CA TYR A 125 -5.51 4.08 -7.81
C TYR A 125 -6.68 4.49 -8.69
N ASP A 126 -6.78 3.90 -9.89
CA ASP A 126 -7.97 4.05 -10.75
C ASP A 126 -8.89 2.83 -10.73
N THR A 127 -8.60 1.87 -9.85
CA THR A 127 -9.37 0.67 -9.63
C THR A 127 -9.56 0.44 -8.14
N GLY A 128 -10.57 -0.34 -7.80
CA GLY A 128 -11.03 -0.54 -6.45
C GLY A 128 -11.82 0.65 -5.93
N HIS A 129 -12.71 0.37 -4.99
CA HIS A 129 -13.56 1.35 -4.35
C HIS A 129 -13.43 1.19 -2.84
N LEU A 130 -12.95 2.24 -2.18
CA LEU A 130 -12.75 2.24 -0.73
C LEU A 130 -13.97 2.90 -0.07
N ASP A 131 -14.56 2.21 0.89
CA ASP A 131 -15.66 2.69 1.71
C ASP A 131 -15.24 2.88 3.16
N ALA A 132 -15.64 4.02 3.70
CA ALA A 132 -15.45 4.41 5.08
C ALA A 132 -16.66 3.94 5.92
N GLU A 133 -16.82 2.62 6.04
CA GLU A 133 -18.05 1.96 6.51
C GLU A 133 -18.45 2.39 7.92
N GLN A 134 -17.52 2.34 8.87
CA GLN A 134 -17.82 2.68 10.26
C GLN A 134 -16.66 3.44 10.91
N LEU A 135 -16.99 4.51 11.64
CA LEU A 135 -16.10 5.16 12.59
C LEU A 135 -16.81 5.31 13.93
N ASP A 136 -16.39 4.52 14.90
CA ASP A 136 -16.88 4.57 16.27
C ASP A 136 -15.78 5.16 17.17
N GLU A 137 -15.86 6.46 17.43
CA GLU A 137 -14.87 7.16 18.26
C GLU A 137 -15.00 6.83 19.74
N GLU A 138 -16.18 6.39 20.19
CA GLU A 138 -16.46 6.06 21.58
C GLU A 138 -15.86 4.69 21.94
N ASN A 139 -16.13 3.68 21.11
CA ASN A 139 -15.59 2.32 21.25
C ASN A 139 -14.21 2.15 20.61
N ARG A 140 -13.72 3.20 19.91
CA ARG A 140 -12.37 3.32 19.35
C ARG A 140 -12.05 2.26 18.30
N HIS A 141 -12.98 2.05 17.38
CA HIS A 141 -12.75 1.21 16.22
C HIS A 141 -13.28 1.85 14.94
N ALA A 142 -12.73 1.41 13.82
CA ALA A 142 -13.18 1.78 12.50
C ALA A 142 -13.13 0.58 11.56
N VAL A 143 -14.01 0.57 10.57
CA VAL A 143 -14.09 -0.47 9.54
C VAL A 143 -13.94 0.19 8.18
N ILE A 144 -13.03 -0.34 7.37
CA ILE A 144 -12.81 0.07 5.98
C ILE A 144 -13.11 -1.12 5.09
N HIS A 145 -13.91 -0.90 4.06
CA HIS A 145 -14.08 -1.88 2.98
C HIS A 145 -13.35 -1.42 1.74
N LEU A 146 -12.72 -2.35 1.04
CA LEU A 146 -12.11 -2.11 -0.25
C LEU A 146 -12.66 -3.14 -1.25
N HIS A 147 -13.55 -2.66 -2.10
CA HIS A 147 -14.23 -3.41 -3.16
C HIS A 147 -13.41 -3.39 -4.45
N ASP A 148 -13.68 -4.33 -5.34
CA ASP A 148 -13.16 -4.39 -6.71
C ASP A 148 -11.62 -4.24 -6.83
N PHE A 149 -10.90 -4.73 -5.81
CA PHE A 149 -9.45 -4.61 -5.73
C PHE A 149 -8.77 -5.97 -5.47
N LYS A 150 -8.90 -6.90 -6.42
CA LYS A 150 -8.29 -8.23 -6.31
C LYS A 150 -6.92 -8.24 -6.98
N VAL A 151 -5.85 -7.94 -6.22
CA VAL A 151 -4.47 -7.87 -6.73
C VAL A 151 -3.64 -9.11 -6.38
N HIS A 152 -3.17 -9.19 -5.16
CA HIS A 152 -2.39 -10.30 -4.63
C HIS A 152 -2.49 -10.28 -3.10
N PRO A 153 -2.57 -11.42 -2.39
CA PRO A 153 -2.70 -11.45 -0.92
C PRO A 153 -1.62 -10.66 -0.17
N LEU A 154 -0.40 -10.62 -0.70
CA LEU A 154 0.70 -9.83 -0.13
C LEU A 154 0.37 -8.32 -0.05
N TYR A 155 -0.46 -7.83 -0.97
CA TYR A 155 -0.89 -6.44 -0.98
C TYR A 155 -1.76 -6.09 0.21
N CYS A 156 -2.53 -7.04 0.74
CA CYS A 156 -3.35 -6.85 1.93
C CYS A 156 -2.47 -6.54 3.14
N ARG A 157 -1.34 -7.24 3.30
CA ARG A 157 -0.36 -6.97 4.37
C ARG A 157 0.25 -5.58 4.25
N TYR A 158 0.58 -5.17 3.03
CA TYR A 158 1.04 -3.81 2.78
C TYR A 158 -0.04 -2.77 3.12
N LEU A 159 -1.30 -3.00 2.72
CA LEU A 159 -2.42 -2.10 2.98
C LEU A 159 -2.75 -1.99 4.47
N GLU A 160 -2.66 -3.08 5.23
CA GLU A 160 -2.76 -3.03 6.69
C GLU A 160 -1.77 -2.00 7.25
N GLY A 161 -0.48 -2.13 6.94
CA GLY A 161 0.52 -1.18 7.42
C GLY A 161 0.23 0.25 6.96
N TYR A 162 -0.13 0.41 5.69
CA TYR A 162 -0.44 1.70 5.10
C TYR A 162 -1.60 2.41 5.82
N PHE A 163 -2.72 1.71 6.01
CA PHE A 163 -3.86 2.24 6.75
C PHE A 163 -3.54 2.44 8.24
N GLN A 164 -2.75 1.56 8.86
CA GLN A 164 -2.27 1.74 10.23
C GLN A 164 -1.57 3.09 10.40
N ARG A 165 -0.69 3.44 9.45
CA ARG A 165 0.03 4.71 9.48
C ARG A 165 -0.89 5.91 9.29
N LEU A 166 -1.88 5.82 8.39
CA LEU A 166 -2.86 6.90 8.22
C LEU A 166 -3.66 7.13 9.52
N PHE A 167 -4.07 6.06 10.21
CA PHE A 167 -4.73 6.17 11.51
C PHE A 167 -3.80 6.70 12.60
N LYS A 168 -2.51 6.34 12.61
CA LYS A 168 -1.52 6.94 13.51
C LYS A 168 -1.36 8.45 13.28
N PHE A 169 -1.58 8.94 12.06
CA PHE A 169 -1.60 10.39 11.83
C PHE A 169 -2.85 11.07 12.40
N MET A 170 -4.00 10.38 12.35
CA MET A 170 -5.26 10.87 12.94
C MET A 170 -5.25 10.80 14.47
N TYR A 171 -4.61 9.77 15.04
CA TYR A 171 -4.54 9.50 16.48
C TYR A 171 -3.09 9.35 16.94
N PRO A 172 -2.28 10.43 16.93
CA PRO A 172 -0.83 10.36 17.14
C PRO A 172 -0.39 9.94 18.54
N ARG A 173 -1.29 9.97 19.51
CA ARG A 173 -1.04 9.54 20.90
C ARG A 173 -1.58 8.15 21.19
N SER A 174 -2.19 7.49 20.21
CA SER A 174 -2.82 6.20 20.41
C SER A 174 -1.99 5.07 19.83
N ARG A 175 -2.07 3.90 20.48
CA ARG A 175 -1.63 2.66 19.89
C ARG A 175 -2.69 2.19 18.89
N VAL A 176 -2.38 2.28 17.60
CA VAL A 176 -3.25 1.85 16.51
C VAL A 176 -2.86 0.44 16.07
N GLU A 177 -3.83 -0.46 16.06
CA GLU A 177 -3.72 -1.81 15.51
C GLU A 177 -4.69 -1.95 14.33
N ILE A 178 -4.34 -2.81 13.37
CA ILE A 178 -5.17 -3.09 12.20
C ILE A 178 -4.95 -4.52 11.74
N GLN A 179 -6.04 -5.14 11.28
CA GLN A 179 -6.06 -6.48 10.71
C GLN A 179 -7.06 -6.56 9.57
N GLU A 180 -6.72 -7.34 8.54
CA GLU A 180 -7.67 -7.78 7.53
C GLU A 180 -8.56 -8.91 8.11
N SER A 181 -9.87 -8.67 8.17
CA SER A 181 -10.87 -9.67 8.61
C SER A 181 -11.53 -10.41 7.44
N SER A 182 -11.51 -9.83 6.23
CA SER A 182 -12.07 -10.42 5.00
C SER A 182 -11.22 -10.07 3.79
N CYS A 183 -11.11 -10.96 2.80
CA CYS A 183 -10.16 -10.85 1.70
C CYS A 183 -10.73 -11.30 0.35
N MET A 184 -10.80 -10.41 -0.65
CA MET A 184 -11.26 -10.77 -2.01
C MET A 184 -10.37 -11.80 -2.70
N CYS A 185 -9.10 -11.92 -2.29
CA CYS A 185 -8.20 -12.96 -2.80
C CYS A 185 -8.58 -14.36 -2.28
N LYS A 186 -9.48 -14.46 -1.30
CA LYS A 186 -10.07 -15.69 -0.75
C LYS A 186 -11.54 -15.86 -1.17
N GLU A 187 -11.97 -15.15 -2.21
CA GLU A 187 -13.35 -15.15 -2.75
C GLU A 187 -14.40 -14.44 -1.89
N ASP A 188 -13.98 -13.60 -0.92
CA ASP A 188 -14.90 -12.69 -0.24
C ASP A 188 -15.32 -11.51 -1.15
N ALA A 189 -16.42 -10.84 -0.78
CA ALA A 189 -16.99 -9.74 -1.58
C ALA A 189 -16.13 -8.47 -1.58
N TYR A 190 -15.33 -8.25 -0.52
CA TYR A 190 -14.47 -7.09 -0.34
C TYR A 190 -13.28 -7.43 0.57
N HIS A 191 -12.28 -6.57 0.59
CA HIS A 191 -11.28 -6.57 1.66
C HIS A 191 -11.83 -5.77 2.84
N GLU A 192 -11.86 -6.36 4.03
CA GLU A 192 -12.29 -5.67 5.25
C GLU A 192 -11.09 -5.45 6.15
N PHE A 193 -10.88 -4.20 6.57
CA PHE A 193 -9.86 -3.85 7.54
C PHE A 193 -10.51 -3.31 8.80
N LEU A 194 -10.33 -4.03 9.90
CA LEU A 194 -10.72 -3.59 11.23
C LEU A 194 -9.55 -2.85 11.88
N VAL A 195 -9.78 -1.59 12.22
CA VAL A 195 -8.84 -0.73 12.92
C VAL A 195 -9.32 -0.54 14.34
N THR A 196 -8.42 -0.66 15.32
CA THR A 196 -8.68 -0.32 16.72
C THR A 196 -7.61 0.62 17.25
N TRP A 197 -7.95 1.46 18.22
CA TRP A 197 -6.96 2.32 18.86
C TRP A 197 -7.15 2.48 20.37
N GLU A 198 -6.05 2.39 21.09
CA GLU A 198 -6.00 2.54 22.56
C GLU A 198 -5.18 3.79 22.93
N PRO A 199 -5.48 4.45 24.07
CA PRO A 199 -4.74 5.63 24.49
C PRO A 199 -3.31 5.30 24.95
#